data_AF-A0A660E682-F1
#
_entry.id   AF-A0A660E682-F1
#
_cell.length_a   1.000
_cell.length_b   1.000
_cell.length_c   1.000
_cell.angle_alpha   90.00
_cell.angle_beta   90.00
_cell.angle_gamma   90.00
#
_symmetry.space_group_name_H-M   'P 1'
#
loop_
_entity.id
_entity.type
_entity.pdbx_description
1 polymer ?
#
loop_
_entity_poly.entity_id
_entity_poly.type
_entity_poly.pdbx_seq_one_letter_code
_entity_poly.pdbx_strand_id
1 'polypeptide(L)'
;MKYPQEYKRATSQDLKRIRLKMNDLKMAFSYVETELCDRERYYFYQKAGKVAAIQLNVKRENFMHLCGLSYKNGGAKRFWHDLKRNHLVLENLLVKADGTTFQKLQVINLLPELSKLDLKITSAGKYLKLQYDHAIRTRRELMAIAFQFDTDGYIPLSLLNLSDTKFRNNELYGVLAIVDCFESSKILVAATKTPDYWLTKVHR
;
A
#
# COMPACT_ATOMS: atom_id res chain seq x y z
N MET A 1 -0.71 4.25 18.59
CA MET A 1 -2.10 4.72 18.82
C MET A 1 -3.07 3.90 17.98
N LYS A 2 -3.93 3.07 18.60
CA LYS A 2 -5.00 2.34 17.91
C LYS A 2 -6.30 3.12 18.07
N TYR A 3 -6.74 3.81 17.02
CA TYR A 3 -8.16 4.12 16.90
C TYR A 3 -8.86 2.80 16.59
N PRO A 4 -9.78 2.27 17.43
CA PRO A 4 -10.57 1.14 17.02
C PRO A 4 -11.50 1.65 15.92
N GLN A 5 -11.11 1.43 14.67
CA GLN A 5 -12.07 1.47 13.60
C GLN A 5 -13.10 0.40 13.93
N GLU A 6 -14.31 0.80 14.30
CA GLU A 6 -15.31 -0.17 14.73
C GLU A 6 -15.64 -1.08 13.55
N TYR A 7 -15.30 -2.35 13.73
CA TYR A 7 -15.57 -3.41 12.77
C TYR A 7 -16.89 -4.07 13.17
N LYS A 8 -17.79 -4.23 12.19
CA LYS A 8 -19.05 -4.96 12.35
C LYS A 8 -19.02 -6.26 11.56
N ARG A 9 -19.86 -7.22 11.95
CA ARG A 9 -20.05 -8.45 11.18
C ARG A 9 -20.53 -8.10 9.77
N ALA A 10 -19.92 -8.71 8.76
CA ALA A 10 -20.38 -8.56 7.38
C ALA A 10 -21.82 -9.10 7.26
N THR A 11 -22.71 -8.29 6.70
CA THR A 11 -24.07 -8.70 6.32
C THR A 11 -24.06 -9.53 5.04
N SER A 12 -25.16 -10.19 4.70
CA SER A 12 -25.28 -10.92 3.42
C SER A 12 -25.00 -10.03 2.20
N GLN A 13 -25.39 -8.75 2.26
CA GLN A 13 -25.10 -7.78 1.20
C GLN A 13 -23.61 -7.43 1.13
N ASP A 14 -22.96 -7.25 2.29
CA ASP A 14 -21.51 -7.02 2.37
C ASP A 14 -20.74 -8.20 1.76
N LEU A 15 -21.12 -9.43 2.11
CA LEU A 15 -20.51 -10.65 1.57
C LEU A 15 -20.69 -10.75 0.05
N LYS A 16 -21.86 -10.38 -0.50
CA LYS A 16 -22.07 -10.32 -1.95
C LYS A 16 -21.10 -9.32 -2.61
N ARG A 17 -20.92 -8.13 -2.03
CA ARG A 17 -19.97 -7.12 -2.52
C ARG A 17 -18.51 -7.59 -2.45
N ILE A 18 -18.13 -8.27 -1.37
CA ILE A 18 -16.79 -8.86 -1.21
C ILE A 18 -16.55 -9.94 -2.27
N ARG A 19 -17.53 -10.82 -2.53
CA ARG A 19 -17.42 -11.85 -3.58
C ARG A 19 -17.16 -11.25 -4.96
N LEU A 20 -17.83 -10.16 -5.31
CA LEU A 20 -17.58 -9.44 -6.57
C LEU A 20 -16.16 -8.86 -6.67
N LYS A 21 -15.50 -8.62 -5.53
CA LYS A 21 -14.13 -8.11 -5.43
C LYS A 21 -13.09 -9.18 -5.16
N MET A 22 -13.45 -10.46 -5.21
CA MET A 22 -12.54 -11.55 -4.85
C MET A 22 -11.34 -11.68 -5.80
N ASN A 23 -11.55 -11.46 -7.11
CA ASN A 23 -10.45 -11.49 -8.07
C ASN A 23 -9.48 -10.31 -7.84
N ASP A 24 -10.01 -9.11 -7.63
CA ASP A 24 -9.23 -7.92 -7.28
C ASP A 24 -8.42 -8.15 -5.99
N LEU A 25 -9.05 -8.76 -4.97
CA LEU A 25 -8.42 -9.11 -3.69
C LEU A 25 -7.27 -10.11 -3.87
N LYS A 26 -7.47 -11.16 -4.69
CA LYS A 26 -6.45 -12.18 -4.97
C LYS A 26 -5.27 -11.62 -5.77
N MET A 27 -5.54 -10.78 -6.76
CA MET A 27 -4.50 -10.09 -7.54
C MET A 27 -3.65 -9.21 -6.61
N ALA A 28 -4.31 -8.41 -5.77
CA ALA A 28 -3.66 -7.56 -4.80
C ALA A 28 -2.87 -8.37 -3.75
N PHE A 29 -3.43 -9.48 -3.28
CA PHE A 29 -2.75 -10.39 -2.35
C PHE A 29 -1.49 -10.99 -2.98
N SER A 30 -1.59 -11.51 -4.20
CA SER A 30 -0.45 -12.07 -4.93
C SER A 30 0.65 -11.03 -5.10
N TYR A 31 0.29 -9.81 -5.49
CA TYR A 31 1.27 -8.71 -5.63
C TYR A 31 1.93 -8.37 -4.29
N VAL A 32 1.17 -8.23 -3.21
CA VAL A 32 1.75 -7.93 -1.90
C VAL A 32 2.63 -9.07 -1.40
N GLU A 33 2.19 -10.32 -1.56
CA GLU A 33 2.97 -11.51 -1.16
C GLU A 33 4.28 -11.62 -1.94
N THR A 34 4.25 -11.45 -3.27
CA THR A 34 5.45 -11.68 -4.08
C THR A 34 6.34 -10.46 -4.19
N GLU A 35 5.81 -9.25 -4.24
CA GLU A 35 6.57 -8.04 -4.60
C GLU A 35 6.85 -7.09 -3.45
N LEU A 36 6.14 -7.16 -2.32
CA LEU A 36 6.28 -6.18 -1.24
C LEU A 36 6.60 -6.79 0.12
N CYS A 37 5.99 -7.92 0.44
CA CYS A 37 6.08 -8.50 1.77
C CYS A 37 7.48 -9.06 2.02
N ASP A 38 8.00 -8.83 3.22
CA ASP A 38 9.31 -9.34 3.65
C ASP A 38 10.47 -8.90 2.69
N ARG A 39 10.31 -7.74 2.01
CA ARG A 39 11.30 -7.11 1.13
C ARG A 39 11.63 -5.69 1.57
N GLU A 40 12.89 -5.29 1.40
CA GLU A 40 13.33 -3.91 1.57
C GLU A 40 13.19 -3.14 0.26
N ARG A 41 12.04 -2.47 0.07
CA ARG A 41 11.77 -1.68 -1.14
C ARG A 41 11.99 -0.20 -0.90
N TYR A 42 12.85 0.42 -1.71
CA TYR A 42 13.15 1.85 -1.65
C TYR A 42 12.51 2.60 -2.81
N TYR A 43 11.88 3.73 -2.50
CA TYR A 43 11.41 4.69 -3.50
C TYR A 43 12.22 5.98 -3.39
N PHE A 44 12.98 6.28 -4.44
CA PHE A 44 13.81 7.48 -4.53
C PHE A 44 13.02 8.63 -5.15
N TYR A 45 13.20 9.84 -4.63
CA TYR A 45 12.55 11.06 -5.11
C TYR A 45 13.44 12.28 -4.87
N GLN A 46 13.16 13.39 -5.55
CA GLN A 46 13.88 14.65 -5.35
C GLN A 46 13.10 15.57 -4.41
N LYS A 47 13.76 16.06 -3.34
CA LYS A 47 13.23 17.07 -2.42
C LYS A 47 14.30 18.12 -2.16
N ALA A 48 13.96 19.39 -2.39
CA ALA A 48 14.85 20.54 -2.19
C ALA A 48 16.25 20.36 -2.83
N GLY A 49 16.28 19.89 -4.08
CA GLY A 49 17.51 19.65 -4.83
C GLY A 49 18.30 18.40 -4.46
N LYS A 50 17.91 17.68 -3.40
CA LYS A 50 18.57 16.44 -2.94
C LYS A 50 17.75 15.21 -3.27
N VAL A 51 18.44 14.09 -3.50
CA VAL A 51 17.80 12.77 -3.59
C VAL A 51 17.49 12.30 -2.17
N ALA A 52 16.24 11.95 -1.93
CA ALA A 52 15.76 11.31 -0.72
C ALA A 52 15.16 9.94 -1.07
N ALA A 53 14.97 9.09 -0.06
CA ALA A 53 14.33 7.80 -0.23
C ALA A 53 13.39 7.49 0.94
N ILE A 54 12.31 6.78 0.66
CA ILE A 54 11.52 6.07 1.67
C ILE A 54 11.75 4.57 1.51
N GLN A 55 12.06 3.90 2.63
CA GLN A 55 12.13 2.44 2.71
C GLN A 55 10.79 1.90 3.17
N LEU A 56 10.17 1.04 2.38
CA LEU A 56 8.98 0.30 2.79
C LEU A 56 9.38 -0.96 3.54
N ASN A 57 8.64 -1.25 4.60
CA ASN A 57 8.71 -2.50 5.35
C ASN A 57 7.30 -3.09 5.45
N VAL A 58 6.87 -3.80 4.40
CA VAL A 58 5.51 -4.35 4.35
C VAL A 58 5.49 -5.71 5.04
N LYS A 59 4.72 -5.83 6.13
CA LYS A 59 4.51 -7.08 6.86
C LYS A 59 3.19 -7.73 6.42
N ARG A 60 3.09 -9.04 6.60
CA ARG A 60 1.91 -9.84 6.21
C ARG A 60 0.62 -9.30 6.85
N GLU A 61 0.70 -8.88 8.11
CA GLU A 61 -0.44 -8.31 8.83
C GLU A 61 -0.97 -7.00 8.24
N ASN A 62 -0.14 -6.23 7.52
CA ASN A 62 -0.57 -4.96 6.92
C ASN A 62 -1.60 -5.19 5.80
N PHE A 63 -1.58 -6.35 5.12
CA PHE A 63 -2.47 -6.59 3.99
C PHE A 63 -3.95 -6.56 4.37
N MET A 64 -4.30 -7.11 5.54
CA MET A 64 -5.69 -7.07 6.04
C MET A 64 -6.18 -5.62 6.23
N HIS A 65 -5.30 -4.72 6.69
CA HIS A 65 -5.59 -3.29 6.85
C HIS A 65 -5.71 -2.55 5.50
N LEU A 66 -4.90 -2.91 4.50
CA LEU A 66 -5.05 -2.39 3.13
C LEU A 66 -6.41 -2.74 2.54
N CYS A 67 -6.90 -3.95 2.81
CA CYS A 67 -8.23 -4.40 2.38
C CYS A 67 -9.38 -3.74 3.16
N GLY A 68 -9.09 -3.11 4.31
CA GLY A 68 -10.11 -2.56 5.19
C GLY A 68 -11.01 -3.63 5.81
N LEU A 69 -10.50 -4.86 5.94
CA LEU A 69 -11.20 -5.99 6.52
C LEU A 69 -10.63 -6.28 7.91
N SER A 70 -11.37 -7.05 8.68
CA SER A 70 -10.84 -7.74 9.86
C SER A 70 -11.34 -9.18 9.82
N TYR A 71 -10.67 -10.06 10.55
CA TYR A 71 -10.90 -11.50 10.49
C TYR A 71 -11.06 -12.05 11.90
N LYS A 72 -12.25 -12.59 12.19
CA LYS A 72 -12.49 -13.29 13.45
C LYS A 72 -11.61 -14.53 13.55
N ASN A 73 -11.34 -14.96 14.78
CA ASN A 73 -10.68 -16.24 15.08
C ASN A 73 -9.31 -16.39 14.38
N GLY A 74 -8.33 -15.59 14.80
CA GLY A 74 -6.94 -15.68 14.32
C GLY A 74 -6.42 -14.44 13.58
N GLY A 75 -7.27 -13.43 13.36
CA GLY A 75 -6.87 -12.10 12.89
C GLY A 75 -6.12 -12.12 11.56
N ALA A 76 -5.18 -11.19 11.40
CA ALA A 76 -4.45 -10.99 10.15
C ALA A 76 -3.64 -12.23 9.72
N LYS A 77 -3.07 -12.97 10.67
CA LYS A 77 -2.31 -14.21 10.39
C LYS A 77 -3.20 -15.26 9.75
N ARG A 78 -4.40 -15.47 10.28
CA ARG A 78 -5.35 -16.44 9.72
C ARG A 78 -5.91 -15.96 8.38
N PHE A 79 -6.25 -14.68 8.27
CA PHE A 79 -6.68 -14.06 7.01
C PHE A 79 -5.67 -14.28 5.87
N TRP A 80 -4.39 -14.01 6.13
CA TRP A 80 -3.31 -14.24 5.17
C TRP A 80 -3.24 -15.72 4.73
N HIS A 81 -3.28 -16.62 5.71
CA HIS A 81 -3.17 -18.06 5.46
C HIS A 81 -4.35 -18.61 4.65
N ASP A 82 -5.58 -18.19 4.97
CA ASP A 82 -6.78 -18.61 4.26
C ASP A 82 -6.81 -18.02 2.83
N LEU A 83 -6.32 -16.79 2.61
CA LEU A 83 -6.13 -16.23 1.27
C LEU A 83 -5.11 -17.02 0.45
N LYS A 84 -3.95 -17.34 1.03
CA LYS A 84 -2.90 -18.14 0.38
C LYS A 84 -3.39 -19.50 -0.07
N ARG A 85 -4.30 -20.12 0.70
CA ARG A 85 -4.92 -21.42 0.40
C ARG A 85 -6.13 -21.32 -0.52
N ASN A 86 -6.47 -20.11 -0.99
CA ASN A 86 -7.69 -19.87 -1.77
C ASN A 86 -8.97 -20.34 -1.04
N HIS A 87 -8.99 -20.23 0.29
CA HIS A 87 -10.05 -20.75 1.16
C HIS A 87 -10.47 -19.72 2.23
N LEU A 88 -10.73 -18.49 1.79
CA LEU A 88 -11.20 -17.44 2.69
C LEU A 88 -12.58 -17.78 3.26
N VAL A 89 -12.68 -18.03 4.56
CA VAL A 89 -13.95 -18.23 5.27
C VAL A 89 -14.66 -16.89 5.43
N LEU A 90 -15.75 -16.69 4.69
CA LEU A 90 -16.42 -15.39 4.57
C LEU A 90 -17.15 -14.99 5.86
N GLU A 91 -17.60 -15.96 6.64
CA GLU A 91 -18.32 -15.78 7.89
C GLU A 91 -17.45 -15.14 8.98
N ASN A 92 -16.13 -15.27 8.84
CA ASN A 92 -15.15 -14.66 9.73
C ASN A 92 -14.85 -13.20 9.35
N LEU A 93 -15.31 -12.72 8.19
CA LEU A 93 -15.05 -11.36 7.76
C LEU A 93 -15.85 -10.34 8.56
N LEU A 94 -15.13 -9.31 8.98
CA LEU A 94 -15.66 -8.09 9.52
C LEU A 94 -15.37 -6.95 8.55
N VAL A 95 -16.36 -6.07 8.38
CA VAL A 95 -16.23 -4.84 7.59
C VAL A 95 -16.25 -3.65 8.52
N LYS A 96 -15.66 -2.54 8.09
CA LYS A 96 -15.69 -1.30 8.84
C LYS A 96 -17.10 -0.73 8.88
N ALA A 97 -17.53 -0.29 10.06
CA ALA A 97 -18.85 0.30 10.27
C ALA A 97 -19.03 1.61 9.47
N ASP A 98 -17.95 2.35 9.24
CA ASP A 98 -17.92 3.59 8.45
C ASP A 98 -18.02 3.39 6.92
N GLY A 99 -18.11 2.14 6.44
CA GLY A 99 -18.22 1.82 5.01
C GLY A 99 -16.92 1.88 4.21
N THR A 100 -15.82 2.35 4.81
CA THR A 100 -14.54 2.56 4.09
C THR A 100 -13.86 1.26 3.64
N THR A 101 -14.30 0.09 4.14
CA THR A 101 -13.93 -1.22 3.54
C THR A 101 -14.18 -1.23 2.04
N PHE A 102 -15.36 -0.78 1.60
CA PHE A 102 -15.71 -0.88 0.19
C PHE A 102 -15.07 0.21 -0.66
N GLN A 103 -14.74 1.36 -0.08
CA GLN A 103 -13.89 2.35 -0.74
C GLN A 103 -12.49 1.78 -1.00
N LYS A 104 -11.91 1.05 -0.04
CA LYS A 104 -10.61 0.37 -0.23
C LYS A 104 -10.69 -0.72 -1.30
N LEU A 105 -11.71 -1.57 -1.25
CA LEU A 105 -11.90 -2.65 -2.23
C LEU A 105 -12.21 -2.15 -3.66
N GLN A 106 -12.64 -0.89 -3.83
CA GLN A 106 -12.80 -0.30 -5.17
C GLN A 106 -11.47 -0.10 -5.90
N VAL A 107 -10.37 0.11 -5.15
CA VAL A 107 -9.05 0.46 -5.70
C VAL A 107 -7.96 -0.55 -5.33
N ILE A 108 -8.30 -1.65 -4.65
CA ILE A 108 -7.33 -2.66 -4.19
C ILE A 108 -6.58 -3.32 -5.35
N ASN A 109 -7.21 -3.44 -6.51
CA ASN A 109 -6.59 -3.93 -7.74
C ASN A 109 -5.50 -3.01 -8.31
N LEU A 110 -5.38 -1.77 -7.81
CA LEU A 110 -4.34 -0.83 -8.23
C LEU A 110 -3.04 -0.96 -7.42
N LEU A 111 -2.96 -1.84 -6.42
CA LEU A 111 -1.70 -2.05 -5.69
C LEU A 111 -0.48 -2.34 -6.60
N PRO A 112 -0.60 -3.10 -7.71
CA PRO A 112 0.52 -3.32 -8.64
C PRO A 112 1.09 -2.05 -9.27
N GLU A 113 0.35 -0.92 -9.28
CA GLU A 113 0.88 0.37 -9.72
C GLU A 113 2.08 0.84 -8.88
N LEU A 114 2.25 0.32 -7.66
CA LEU A 114 3.39 0.63 -6.81
C LEU A 114 4.73 0.18 -7.41
N SER A 115 4.76 -0.72 -8.39
CA SER A 115 6.01 -1.09 -9.09
C SER A 115 6.28 -0.23 -10.32
N LYS A 116 5.43 0.76 -10.60
CA LYS A 116 5.55 1.67 -11.75
C LYS A 116 6.04 3.05 -11.29
N LEU A 117 6.65 3.81 -12.21
CA LEU A 117 7.19 5.14 -11.89
C LEU A 117 6.15 6.26 -11.87
N ASP A 118 4.93 6.01 -12.32
CA ASP A 118 3.88 7.02 -12.40
C ASP A 118 3.24 7.30 -11.03
N LEU A 119 4.11 7.61 -10.06
CA LEU A 119 3.84 7.76 -8.65
C LEU A 119 4.37 9.10 -8.14
N LYS A 120 3.72 9.59 -7.09
CA LYS A 120 4.19 10.73 -6.30
C LYS A 120 4.27 10.34 -4.83
N ILE A 121 5.33 10.79 -4.17
CA ILE A 121 5.51 10.70 -2.73
C ILE A 121 5.09 12.02 -2.12
N THR A 122 4.37 11.95 -1.01
CA THR A 122 4.02 13.12 -0.22
C THR A 122 4.89 13.22 1.02
N SER A 123 5.06 14.42 1.57
CA SER A 123 5.47 14.56 2.98
C SER A 123 4.34 14.13 3.93
N ALA A 124 4.60 14.22 5.23
CA ALA A 124 3.62 13.98 6.28
C ALA A 124 2.37 14.84 6.09
N GLY A 125 1.24 14.32 6.53
CA GLY A 125 -0.02 15.00 6.32
C GLY A 125 -1.21 14.31 6.99
N LYS A 126 -2.38 14.82 6.65
CA LYS A 126 -3.65 14.31 7.15
C LYS A 126 -4.61 14.08 6.00
N TYR A 127 -5.30 12.95 6.03
CA TYR A 127 -6.39 12.64 5.12
C TYR A 127 -7.61 12.20 5.91
N LEU A 128 -8.70 12.97 5.85
CA LEU A 128 -9.86 12.80 6.74
C LEU A 128 -9.40 12.80 8.21
N LYS A 129 -9.54 11.66 8.91
CA LYS A 129 -9.11 11.47 10.31
C LYS A 129 -7.74 10.77 10.42
N LEU A 130 -7.13 10.39 9.31
CA LEU A 130 -5.86 9.65 9.27
C LEU A 130 -4.67 10.61 9.22
N GLN A 131 -3.78 10.54 10.20
CA GLN A 131 -2.44 11.15 10.11
C GLN A 131 -1.46 10.12 9.55
N TYR A 132 -0.53 10.57 8.72
CA TYR A 132 0.47 9.72 8.07
C TYR A 132 1.79 10.48 7.91
N ASP A 133 2.90 9.74 7.86
CA ASP A 133 4.24 10.32 7.71
C ASP A 133 4.61 10.50 6.24
N HIS A 134 4.18 9.57 5.39
CA HIS A 134 4.31 9.67 3.94
C HIS A 134 3.12 8.99 3.27
N ALA A 135 2.83 9.37 2.03
CA ALA A 135 1.96 8.59 1.17
C ALA A 135 2.58 8.41 -0.20
N ILE A 136 2.43 7.21 -0.78
CA ILE A 136 2.72 6.95 -2.19
C ILE A 136 1.38 6.91 -2.91
N ARG A 137 1.24 7.73 -3.95
CA ARG A 137 -0.01 7.84 -4.70
C ARG A 137 0.22 7.79 -6.20
N THR A 138 -0.76 7.27 -6.93
CA THR A 138 -0.73 7.30 -8.39
C THR A 138 -0.80 8.73 -8.90
N ARG A 139 -0.10 9.03 -10.00
CA ARG A 139 -0.12 10.38 -10.60
C ARG A 139 -1.52 10.82 -10.95
N ARG A 140 -2.34 9.90 -11.46
CA ARG A 140 -3.76 10.12 -11.84
C ARG A 140 -4.72 10.31 -10.65
N GLU A 141 -4.21 10.33 -9.42
CA GLU A 141 -5.02 10.46 -8.20
C GLU A 141 -6.12 9.40 -8.10
N LEU A 142 -5.83 8.14 -8.44
CA LEU A 142 -6.81 7.05 -8.29
C LEU A 142 -6.71 6.40 -6.91
N MET A 143 -5.48 6.20 -6.41
CA MET A 143 -5.23 5.59 -5.12
C MET A 143 -3.99 6.18 -4.44
N ALA A 144 -3.96 6.09 -3.11
CA ALA A 144 -2.77 6.32 -2.29
C ALA A 144 -2.63 5.23 -1.24
N ILE A 145 -1.41 4.88 -0.88
CA ILE A 145 -1.12 4.19 0.37
C ILE A 145 -0.49 5.20 1.30
N ALA A 146 -1.13 5.42 2.44
CA ALA A 146 -0.57 6.14 3.56
C ALA A 146 0.31 5.22 4.37
N PHE A 147 1.44 5.74 4.84
CA PHE A 147 2.45 5.02 5.60
C PHE A 147 2.76 5.75 6.91
N GLN A 148 3.19 4.96 7.88
CA GLN A 148 3.74 5.44 9.15
C GLN A 148 5.13 4.84 9.33
N PHE A 149 6.06 5.60 9.88
CA PHE A 149 7.37 5.10 10.26
C PHE A 149 7.23 4.19 11.49
N ASP A 150 7.77 2.98 11.37
CA ASP A 150 7.98 2.02 12.45
C ASP A 150 9.49 1.90 12.74
N THR A 151 9.91 0.96 13.57
CA THR A 151 11.34 0.75 13.91
C THR A 151 12.26 0.64 12.69
N ASP A 152 11.83 -0.08 11.66
CA ASP A 152 12.69 -0.51 10.55
C ASP A 152 12.22 0.01 9.18
N GLY A 153 11.43 1.10 9.18
CA GLY A 153 10.96 1.75 7.94
C GLY A 153 9.46 1.99 7.91
N TYR A 154 8.96 2.37 6.73
CA TYR A 154 7.58 2.79 6.53
C TYR A 154 6.65 1.59 6.33
N ILE A 155 5.76 1.36 7.28
CA ILE A 155 4.73 0.32 7.21
C ILE A 155 3.44 0.87 6.59
N PRO A 156 2.70 0.10 5.78
CA PRO A 156 1.42 0.54 5.25
C PRO A 156 0.38 0.72 6.37
N LEU A 157 -0.19 1.92 6.42
CA LEU A 157 -1.22 2.29 7.38
C LEU A 157 -2.62 2.15 6.76
N SER A 158 -2.81 2.61 5.53
CA SER A 158 -4.11 2.57 4.87
C SER A 158 -4.02 2.75 3.36
N LEU A 159 -4.70 1.89 2.60
CA LEU A 159 -5.11 2.18 1.23
C LEU A 159 -6.23 3.22 1.22
N LEU A 160 -6.11 4.22 0.37
CA LEU A 160 -7.03 5.34 0.21
C LEU A 160 -7.53 5.37 -1.24
N ASN A 161 -8.85 5.43 -1.41
CA ASN A 161 -9.45 5.73 -2.69
C ASN A 161 -9.46 7.25 -2.89
N LEU A 162 -8.73 7.74 -3.89
CA LEU A 162 -8.58 9.16 -4.18
C LEU A 162 -9.62 9.67 -5.20
N SER A 163 -10.35 8.78 -5.88
CA SER A 163 -11.39 9.18 -6.82
C SER A 163 -12.62 9.76 -6.11
N ASP A 164 -12.82 9.42 -4.84
CA ASP A 164 -14.02 9.76 -4.06
C ASP A 164 -13.86 11.08 -3.27
N THR A 165 -12.62 11.47 -2.97
CA THR A 165 -12.34 12.65 -2.11
C THR A 165 -11.01 13.31 -2.45
N LYS A 166 -10.95 14.65 -2.37
CA LYS A 166 -9.74 15.41 -2.71
C LYS A 166 -8.64 15.15 -1.68
N PHE A 167 -7.65 14.34 -2.05
CA PHE A 167 -6.41 14.17 -1.31
C PHE A 167 -5.48 15.35 -1.59
N ARG A 168 -5.50 16.33 -0.70
CA ARG A 168 -4.64 17.52 -0.81
C ARG A 168 -3.38 17.34 0.03
N ASN A 169 -2.25 17.27 -0.65
CA ASN A 169 -0.94 17.50 -0.06
C ASN A 169 -0.16 18.37 -1.06
N ASN A 170 0.35 19.51 -0.59
CA ASN A 170 1.02 20.48 -1.47
C ASN A 170 2.49 20.08 -1.73
N GLU A 171 3.02 19.12 -0.96
CA GLU A 171 4.36 18.59 -1.13
C GLU A 171 4.28 17.26 -1.85
N LEU A 172 4.45 17.30 -3.18
CA LEU A 172 4.38 16.14 -4.05
C LEU A 172 5.67 15.99 -4.85
N TYR A 173 6.37 14.87 -4.64
CA TYR A 173 7.63 14.58 -5.27
C TYR A 173 7.49 13.39 -6.22
N GLY A 174 7.93 13.54 -7.47
CA GLY A 174 7.90 12.45 -8.44
C GLY A 174 8.90 11.34 -8.05
N VAL A 175 8.49 10.09 -8.21
CA VAL A 175 9.39 8.94 -8.01
C VAL A 175 10.40 8.89 -9.15
N LEU A 176 11.68 8.84 -8.79
CA LEU A 176 12.81 8.77 -9.72
C LEU A 176 13.21 7.33 -10.03
N ALA A 177 13.22 6.47 -9.00
CA ALA A 177 13.59 5.07 -9.08
C ALA A 177 12.96 4.26 -7.94
N ILE A 178 12.79 2.96 -8.19
CA ILE A 178 12.30 1.96 -7.25
C ILE A 178 13.32 0.82 -7.24
N VAL A 179 13.82 0.45 -6.07
CA VAL A 179 14.86 -0.57 -5.90
C VAL A 179 14.47 -1.53 -4.79
N ASP A 180 14.58 -2.83 -5.07
CA ASP A 180 14.52 -3.87 -4.04
C ASP A 180 15.94 -4.21 -3.58
N CYS A 181 16.14 -4.19 -2.27
CA CYS A 181 17.38 -4.62 -1.63
C CYS A 181 17.21 -6.02 -1.03
N PHE A 182 18.21 -6.87 -1.28
CA PHE A 182 18.38 -8.19 -0.70
C PHE A 182 19.78 -8.24 -0.06
N GLU A 183 20.04 -9.21 0.82
CA GLU A 183 21.31 -9.32 1.56
C GLU A 183 22.55 -9.22 0.66
N SER A 184 22.48 -9.76 -0.56
CA SER A 184 23.61 -9.82 -1.50
C SER A 184 23.38 -9.08 -2.81
N SER A 185 22.23 -8.42 -3.02
CA SER A 185 21.91 -7.81 -4.32
C SER A 185 20.94 -6.64 -4.22
N LYS A 186 20.97 -5.79 -5.25
CA LYS A 186 20.01 -4.70 -5.46
C LYS A 186 19.40 -4.88 -6.84
N ILE A 187 18.08 -4.93 -6.90
CA ILE A 187 17.32 -5.09 -8.14
C ILE A 187 16.61 -3.78 -8.46
N LEU A 188 16.92 -3.20 -9.61
CA LEU A 188 16.20 -2.04 -10.11
C LEU A 188 14.82 -2.49 -10.60
N VAL A 189 13.76 -2.09 -9.90
CA VAL A 189 12.37 -2.39 -10.27
C VAL A 189 11.92 -1.44 -11.38
N ALA A 190 12.21 -0.15 -11.24
CA ALA A 190 11.93 0.86 -12.26
C ALA A 190 12.79 2.11 -12.06
N ALA A 191 13.16 2.83 -13.12
CA ALA A 191 13.75 4.17 -13.04
C ALA A 191 13.39 5.06 -14.23
N THR A 192 13.30 6.37 -13.96
CA THR A 192 13.04 7.41 -14.98
C THR A 192 14.18 7.57 -15.98
N LYS A 193 15.34 7.02 -15.66
CA LYS A 193 16.57 7.02 -16.45
C LYS A 193 17.21 5.64 -16.35
N THR A 194 17.96 5.25 -17.38
CA THR A 194 18.73 4.00 -17.37
C THR A 194 19.83 4.06 -16.31
N PRO A 195 20.31 2.90 -15.80
CA PRO A 195 21.47 2.86 -14.89
C PRO A 195 22.68 3.66 -15.41
N ASP A 196 22.98 3.56 -16.70
CA ASP A 196 24.11 4.24 -17.35
C ASP A 196 24.05 5.77 -17.25
N TYR A 197 22.84 6.34 -17.27
CA TYR A 197 22.66 7.78 -17.08
C TYR A 197 23.20 8.26 -15.73
N TRP A 198 23.06 7.45 -14.68
CA TRP A 198 23.52 7.81 -13.34
C TRP A 198 25.03 7.61 -13.17
N LEU A 199 25.61 6.57 -13.78
CA LEU A 199 27.04 6.30 -13.75
C LEU A 199 27.86 7.44 -14.39
N THR A 200 27.36 8.01 -15.49
CA THR A 200 28.04 9.14 -16.17
C THR A 200 27.99 10.46 -15.40
N LYS A 201 27.14 10.56 -14.36
CA LYS A 201 26.97 11.75 -13.53
C LYS A 201 27.78 11.73 -12.23
N VAL A 202 28.29 10.58 -11.80
CA VAL A 202 29.13 10.45 -10.59
C VAL A 202 30.60 10.85 -10.85
N HIS A 203 31.01 10.93 -12.13
CA HIS A 203 32.35 11.32 -12.55
C HIS A 203 32.47 12.77 -13.06
N ARG A 204 31.55 13.66 -12.65
CA ARG A 204 31.63 15.11 -12.90
C ARG A 204 31.28 15.87 -11.63
#